data_AF-A0A8H2W4U7-F1
#
_entry.id   AF-A0A8H2W4U7-F1
#
_cell.length_a   1.000
_cell.length_b   1.000
_cell.length_c   1.000
_cell.angle_alpha   90.00
_cell.angle_beta   90.00
_cell.angle_gamma   90.00
#
_symmetry.space_group_name_H-M   'P 1'
#
loop_
_entity.id
_entity.type
_entity.pdbx_description
1 polymer ?
#
loop_
_entity_poly.entity_id
_entity_poly.type
_entity_poly.pdbx_seq_one_letter_code
_entity_poly.pdbx_strand_id
1 'polypeptide(L)'
;MLQMIHSENDERRTRVSGTSQPFTAAAHASDGRRHLLLAASGSVATIKIPNILAALSPYIGLSICVILTKSATNFLQGQSIEQPHIDTFYRYPNVQGVFLDEEEWVHPWKRGQSILHIELRRWAHILVIAPLSANTMAKITGGFCDNLLTSVVRAWDTTGELDPPADEEERVFWDQKRIIVAPAMNTAMWRHPITKSQIKILEKEWGIGPDGDDGEDYDYDGWFEVLRPQEKELACGDIGDGAMIDWKEVVEVIVKRFYLELP
;
A
#
# COMPACT_ATOMS: atom_id res chain seq x y z
N MET A 1 -5.96 9.91 42.60
CA MET A 1 -5.68 8.54 43.10
C MET A 1 -5.94 7.58 41.94
N LEU A 2 -4.99 7.49 41.00
CA LEU A 2 -5.08 6.57 39.85
C LEU A 2 -4.44 5.25 40.26
N GLN A 3 -5.24 4.18 40.23
CA GLN A 3 -4.75 2.81 40.39
C GLN A 3 -3.92 2.41 39.16
N MET A 4 -2.76 1.80 39.42
CA MET A 4 -1.95 1.13 38.42
C MET A 4 -2.73 -0.05 37.83
N ILE A 5 -2.89 -0.08 36.51
CA ILE A 5 -3.32 -1.28 35.80
C ILE A 5 -2.05 -2.12 35.59
N HIS A 6 -1.98 -3.26 36.28
CA HIS A 6 -0.89 -4.24 36.14
C HIS A 6 -0.91 -4.84 34.73
N SER A 7 0.28 -4.96 34.13
CA SER A 7 0.54 -5.43 32.76
C SER A 7 0.24 -6.92 32.51
N GLU A 8 -0.43 -7.60 33.44
CA GLU A 8 -0.67 -9.04 33.41
C GLU A 8 -2.08 -9.44 32.93
N ASN A 9 -2.98 -8.47 32.69
CA ASN A 9 -4.37 -8.73 32.27
C ASN A 9 -4.69 -8.40 30.80
N ASP A 10 -3.69 -8.20 29.94
CA ASP A 10 -3.93 -8.01 28.51
C ASP A 10 -3.85 -9.34 27.75
N GLU A 11 -4.93 -10.12 27.82
CA GLU A 11 -5.09 -11.41 27.14
C GLU A 11 -5.22 -11.30 25.59
N ARG A 12 -5.05 -10.10 25.01
CA ARG A 12 -5.12 -9.89 23.54
C ARG A 12 -3.76 -9.80 22.85
N ARG A 13 -2.67 -10.22 23.49
CA ARG A 13 -1.40 -10.50 22.78
C ARG A 13 -1.48 -11.81 21.99
N THR A 14 -2.25 -11.81 20.92
CA THR A 14 -2.00 -12.75 19.82
C THR A 14 -0.68 -12.36 19.18
N ARG A 15 0.41 -13.00 19.64
CA ARG A 15 1.66 -13.07 18.88
C ARG A 15 1.35 -13.70 17.53
N VAL A 16 1.22 -12.89 16.50
CA VAL A 16 1.29 -13.35 15.12
C VAL A 16 2.78 -13.69 14.87
N SER A 17 3.05 -14.97 14.67
CA SER A 17 4.36 -15.55 14.34
C SER A 17 5.02 -14.83 13.15
N GLY A 18 6.34 -14.73 13.00
CA GLY A 18 7.44 -15.36 13.72
C GLY A 18 8.75 -15.10 12.98
N THR A 19 9.41 -13.99 13.27
CA THR A 19 10.86 -13.81 13.14
C THR A 19 11.32 -12.93 14.29
N SER A 20 12.28 -13.38 15.09
CA SER A 20 12.88 -12.57 16.17
C SER A 20 13.74 -11.43 15.63
N GLN A 21 13.93 -11.37 14.31
CA GLN A 21 14.72 -10.35 13.64
C GLN A 21 13.81 -9.26 13.06
N PRO A 22 14.20 -7.98 13.20
CA PRO A 22 13.54 -6.88 12.51
C PRO A 22 13.53 -7.10 10.99
N PHE A 23 12.45 -6.70 10.32
CA PHE A 23 12.43 -6.64 8.86
C PHE A 23 13.51 -5.66 8.38
N THR A 24 14.29 -6.06 7.38
CA THR A 24 15.33 -5.21 6.78
C THR A 24 15.35 -5.37 5.27
N ALA A 25 15.40 -4.26 4.54
CA ALA A 25 15.46 -4.28 3.07
C ALA A 25 16.73 -4.99 2.57
N ALA A 26 17.83 -4.84 3.30
CA ALA A 26 19.13 -5.44 2.94
C ALA A 26 19.08 -6.97 2.85
N ALA A 27 18.19 -7.64 3.59
CA ALA A 27 18.03 -9.09 3.50
C ALA A 27 17.43 -9.56 2.16
N HIS A 28 16.89 -8.63 1.36
CA HIS A 28 16.18 -8.90 0.11
C HIS A 28 16.83 -8.24 -1.11
N ALA A 29 17.91 -7.46 -0.93
CA ALA A 29 18.51 -6.65 -1.98
C ALA A 29 19.09 -7.43 -3.18
N SER A 30 19.19 -8.76 -3.09
CA SER A 30 19.71 -9.61 -4.16
C SER A 30 18.95 -10.93 -4.25
N ASP A 31 17.67 -10.95 -3.85
CA ASP A 31 16.83 -12.14 -3.94
C ASP A 31 16.28 -12.40 -5.36
N GLY A 32 16.54 -11.48 -6.29
CA GLY A 32 16.08 -11.55 -7.68
C GLY A 32 14.56 -11.43 -7.83
N ARG A 33 13.87 -10.94 -6.80
CA ARG A 33 12.40 -10.81 -6.78
C ARG A 33 11.97 -9.36 -6.99
N ARG A 34 10.80 -9.24 -7.58
CA ARG A 34 10.02 -8.01 -7.65
C ARG A 34 9.30 -7.82 -6.31
N HIS A 35 9.50 -6.67 -5.66
CA HIS A 35 8.95 -6.39 -4.32
C HIS A 35 7.78 -5.41 -4.40
N LEU A 36 6.57 -5.92 -4.17
CA LEU A 36 5.32 -5.16 -4.11
C LEU A 36 4.95 -4.86 -2.65
N LEU A 37 4.81 -3.57 -2.34
CA LEU A 37 4.18 -3.15 -1.10
C LEU A 37 2.70 -2.87 -1.37
N LEU A 38 1.82 -3.77 -0.94
CA LEU A 38 0.38 -3.61 -1.08
C LEU A 38 -0.21 -3.01 0.20
N ALA A 39 -0.91 -1.90 0.09
CA ALA A 39 -1.51 -1.20 1.22
C ALA A 39 -3.02 -1.07 1.09
N ALA A 40 -3.72 -1.16 2.20
CA ALA A 40 -5.15 -0.89 2.29
C ALA A 40 -5.45 0.15 3.38
N SER A 41 -6.34 1.07 3.06
CA SER A 41 -6.85 2.06 4.02
C SER A 41 -8.35 1.88 4.29
N GLY A 42 -8.95 2.74 5.12
CA GLY A 42 -10.31 2.56 5.64
C GLY A 42 -11.42 2.75 4.60
N SER A 43 -11.69 1.73 3.79
CA SER A 43 -12.81 1.65 2.86
C SER A 43 -13.35 0.22 2.79
N VAL A 44 -14.65 0.06 2.50
CA VAL A 44 -15.28 -1.27 2.35
C VAL A 44 -14.58 -2.10 1.28
N ALA A 45 -13.96 -1.47 0.27
CA ALA A 45 -13.22 -2.17 -0.77
C ALA A 45 -12.00 -2.97 -0.26
N THR A 46 -11.57 -2.79 0.99
CA THR A 46 -10.51 -3.59 1.63
C THR A 46 -10.81 -5.10 1.62
N ILE A 47 -12.09 -5.49 1.56
CA ILE A 47 -12.52 -6.89 1.41
C ILE A 47 -12.04 -7.53 0.09
N LYS A 48 -11.49 -6.74 -0.85
CA LYS A 48 -10.94 -7.22 -2.11
C LYS A 48 -9.43 -7.49 -2.07
N ILE A 49 -8.74 -7.18 -0.97
CA ILE A 49 -7.33 -7.54 -0.77
C ILE A 49 -7.08 -9.05 -0.93
N PRO A 50 -7.88 -9.96 -0.33
CA PRO A 50 -7.70 -11.40 -0.54
C PRO A 50 -7.76 -11.82 -2.02
N ASN A 51 -8.62 -11.17 -2.81
CA ASN A 51 -8.74 -11.45 -4.24
C ASN A 51 -7.49 -11.02 -5.01
N ILE A 52 -6.95 -9.83 -4.70
CA ILE A 52 -5.70 -9.33 -5.30
C ILE A 52 -4.55 -10.27 -4.96
N LEU A 53 -4.40 -10.66 -3.68
CA LEU A 53 -3.34 -11.58 -3.24
C LEU A 53 -3.47 -12.97 -3.90
N ALA A 54 -4.70 -13.50 -4.01
CA ALA A 54 -4.96 -14.77 -4.68
C ALA A 54 -4.58 -14.71 -6.17
N ALA A 55 -4.96 -13.65 -6.87
CA ALA A 55 -4.68 -13.49 -8.30
C ALA A 55 -3.19 -13.24 -8.60
N LEU A 56 -2.45 -12.67 -7.64
CA LEU A 56 -1.01 -12.48 -7.76
C LEU A 56 -0.18 -13.71 -7.35
N SER A 57 -0.80 -14.71 -6.73
CA SER A 57 -0.11 -15.92 -6.26
C SER A 57 0.57 -16.77 -7.35
N PRO A 58 0.06 -16.86 -8.60
CA PRO A 58 0.71 -17.62 -9.65
C PRO A 58 2.01 -17.02 -10.21
N TYR A 59 2.26 -15.72 -9.99
CA TYR A 59 3.42 -15.03 -10.58
C TYR A 59 4.68 -15.31 -9.75
N ILE A 60 5.59 -16.10 -10.34
CA ILE A 60 6.87 -16.45 -9.73
C ILE A 60 7.78 -15.20 -9.73
N GLY A 61 8.65 -15.09 -8.73
CA GLY A 61 9.55 -13.94 -8.62
C GLY A 61 8.89 -12.68 -8.04
N LEU A 62 7.59 -12.69 -7.72
CA LEU A 62 6.94 -11.62 -6.98
C LEU A 62 7.02 -11.89 -5.46
N SER A 63 7.31 -10.86 -4.67
CA SER A 63 7.22 -10.88 -3.22
C SER A 63 6.37 -9.71 -2.74
N ILE A 64 5.51 -9.95 -1.76
CA ILE A 64 4.47 -9.02 -1.32
C ILE A 64 4.59 -8.79 0.19
N CYS A 65 4.70 -7.53 0.59
CA CYS A 65 4.44 -7.08 1.94
C CYS A 65 3.13 -6.30 1.95
N VAL A 66 2.32 -6.51 2.99
CA VAL A 66 1.02 -5.86 3.14
C VAL A 66 1.06 -4.84 4.27
N ILE A 67 0.56 -3.62 4.05
CA ILE A 67 0.30 -2.64 5.12
C ILE A 67 -1.22 -2.44 5.26
N LEU A 68 -1.74 -2.55 6.48
CA LEU A 68 -3.15 -2.23 6.75
C LEU A 68 -3.22 -1.09 7.76
N THR A 69 -3.94 -0.02 7.42
CA THR A 69 -4.24 0.99 8.45
C THR A 69 -5.19 0.42 9.49
N LYS A 70 -5.18 0.98 10.70
CA LYS A 70 -6.13 0.60 11.76
C LYS A 70 -7.60 0.63 11.33
N SER A 71 -7.98 1.52 10.41
CA SER A 71 -9.36 1.53 9.87
C SER A 71 -9.62 0.36 8.92
N ALA A 72 -8.64 -0.02 8.09
CA ALA A 72 -8.75 -1.12 7.14
C ALA A 72 -8.96 -2.47 7.84
N THR A 73 -8.32 -2.69 8.99
CA THR A 73 -8.41 -3.96 9.73
C THR A 73 -9.84 -4.29 10.20
N ASN A 74 -10.72 -3.29 10.34
CA ASN A 74 -12.13 -3.54 10.70
C ASN A 74 -12.89 -4.35 9.65
N PHE A 75 -12.43 -4.35 8.39
CA PHE A 75 -13.06 -5.11 7.30
C PHE A 75 -12.49 -6.54 7.15
N LEU A 76 -11.57 -6.95 8.02
CA LEU A 76 -10.80 -8.19 7.91
C LEU A 76 -10.71 -8.92 9.27
N GLN A 77 -11.85 -9.14 9.93
CA GLN A 77 -11.92 -9.79 11.25
C GLN A 77 -12.60 -11.16 11.22
N GLY A 78 -12.69 -11.80 10.05
CA GLY A 78 -13.32 -13.13 9.90
C GLY A 78 -14.84 -13.09 9.88
N GLN A 79 -15.45 -11.97 9.48
CA GLN A 79 -16.90 -11.80 9.46
C GLN A 79 -17.59 -12.62 8.37
N SER A 80 -16.87 -12.95 7.29
CA SER A 80 -17.35 -13.76 6.18
C SER A 80 -16.18 -14.33 5.37
N ILE A 81 -16.47 -15.12 4.34
CA ILE A 81 -15.46 -15.61 3.39
C ILE A 81 -14.75 -14.45 2.68
N GLU A 82 -15.49 -13.38 2.34
CA GLU A 82 -14.91 -12.18 1.72
C GLU A 82 -14.21 -11.26 2.73
N GLN A 83 -14.44 -11.46 4.02
CA GLN A 83 -13.86 -10.67 5.11
C GLN A 83 -13.07 -11.58 6.07
N PRO A 84 -12.03 -12.27 5.59
CA PRO A 84 -11.28 -13.23 6.40
C PRO A 84 -10.44 -12.52 7.47
N HIS A 85 -9.89 -13.28 8.42
CA HIS A 85 -8.91 -12.75 9.36
C HIS A 85 -7.60 -12.41 8.64
N ILE A 86 -6.91 -11.34 9.07
CA ILE A 86 -5.65 -10.87 8.45
C ILE A 86 -4.58 -11.98 8.39
N ASP A 87 -4.49 -12.83 9.42
CA ASP A 87 -3.51 -13.93 9.47
C ASP A 87 -3.65 -14.93 8.32
N THR A 88 -4.81 -14.97 7.66
CA THR A 88 -5.00 -15.84 6.49
C THR A 88 -4.17 -15.41 5.29
N PHE A 89 -3.68 -14.16 5.26
CA PHE A 89 -2.89 -13.63 4.14
C PHE A 89 -1.55 -14.37 3.97
N TYR A 90 -0.99 -14.89 5.06
CA TYR A 90 0.24 -15.70 5.03
C TYR A 90 0.08 -17.04 4.30
N ARG A 91 -1.15 -17.43 3.91
CA ARG A 91 -1.40 -18.62 3.09
C ARG A 91 -1.14 -18.39 1.60
N TYR A 92 -1.04 -17.12 1.16
CA TYR A 92 -0.71 -16.79 -0.21
C TYR A 92 0.82 -16.88 -0.42
N PRO A 93 1.33 -17.71 -1.37
CA PRO A 93 2.76 -18.02 -1.50
C PRO A 93 3.70 -16.81 -1.64
N ASN A 94 3.21 -15.70 -2.19
CA ASN A 94 4.00 -14.50 -2.43
C ASN A 94 4.00 -13.51 -1.25
N VAL A 95 3.18 -13.73 -0.22
CA VAL A 95 3.11 -12.84 0.96
C VAL A 95 4.22 -13.19 1.95
N GLN A 96 5.12 -12.23 2.20
CA GLN A 96 6.23 -12.37 3.14
C GLN A 96 6.02 -11.63 4.46
N GLY A 97 5.13 -10.64 4.51
CA GLY A 97 4.85 -9.89 5.73
C GLY A 97 3.53 -9.13 5.67
N VAL A 98 2.88 -9.00 6.82
CA VAL A 98 1.72 -8.13 7.03
C VAL A 98 2.02 -7.23 8.22
N PHE A 99 1.93 -5.91 8.01
CA PHE A 99 2.33 -4.89 8.96
C PHE A 99 1.17 -3.92 9.28
N LEU A 100 1.04 -3.60 10.55
CA LEU A 100 0.14 -2.61 11.14
C LEU A 100 0.97 -1.49 11.78
N ASP A 101 0.30 -0.50 12.36
CA ASP A 101 0.98 0.64 13.02
C ASP A 101 1.78 0.18 14.25
N GLU A 102 1.33 -0.90 14.89
CA GLU A 102 1.97 -1.47 16.08
C GLU A 102 3.36 -2.07 15.78
N GLU A 103 3.60 -2.59 14.57
CA GLU A 103 4.91 -3.14 14.18
C GLU A 103 5.98 -2.07 13.94
N GLU A 104 5.59 -0.79 13.78
CA GLU A 104 6.54 0.30 13.60
C GLU A 104 7.39 0.56 14.86
N TRP A 105 6.83 0.26 16.04
CA TRP A 105 7.40 0.65 17.32
C TRP A 105 7.86 -0.54 18.14
N VAL A 106 9.18 -0.68 18.32
CA VAL A 106 9.75 -1.50 19.38
C VAL A 106 9.73 -0.69 20.68
N HIS A 107 9.24 -1.28 21.78
CA HIS A 107 9.18 -0.61 23.08
C HIS A 107 10.17 -1.22 24.10
N PRO A 108 11.11 -0.43 24.65
CA PRO A 108 11.47 0.94 24.26
C PRO A 108 12.24 0.96 22.94
N TRP A 109 12.07 2.04 22.16
CA TRP A 109 12.89 2.24 20.96
C TRP A 109 14.32 2.51 21.38
N LYS A 110 15.27 1.87 20.69
CA LYS A 110 16.70 2.08 20.92
C LYS A 110 17.34 2.66 19.67
N ARG A 111 18.21 3.66 19.86
CA ARG A 111 19.02 4.23 18.79
C ARG A 111 19.81 3.13 18.08
N GLY A 112 19.81 3.18 16.74
CA GLY A 112 20.49 2.20 15.89
C GLY A 112 19.61 1.01 15.48
N GLN A 113 18.37 0.91 15.98
CA GLN A 113 17.39 -0.02 15.43
C GLN A 113 16.87 0.48 14.08
N SER A 114 16.51 -0.45 13.20
CA SER A 114 15.86 -0.12 11.94
C SER A 114 14.51 0.55 12.17
N ILE A 115 14.11 1.41 11.24
CA ILE A 115 12.83 2.12 11.27
C ILE A 115 11.96 1.49 10.18
N LEU A 116 10.85 0.87 10.57
CA LEU A 116 10.10 -0.02 9.68
C LEU A 116 9.64 0.68 8.39
N HIS A 117 9.08 1.89 8.46
CA HIS A 117 8.63 2.59 7.24
C HIS A 117 9.78 2.93 6.27
N ILE A 118 11.00 3.15 6.79
CA ILE A 118 12.19 3.36 5.95
C ILE A 118 12.61 2.05 5.30
N GLU A 119 12.60 0.94 6.05
CA GLU A 119 12.93 -0.37 5.51
C GLU A 119 11.91 -0.83 4.45
N LEU A 120 10.61 -0.61 4.69
CA LEU A 120 9.57 -0.91 3.71
C LEU A 120 9.70 -0.05 2.46
N ARG A 121 10.02 1.25 2.59
CA ARG A 121 10.29 2.12 1.43
C ARG A 121 11.48 1.66 0.62
N ARG A 122 12.58 1.27 1.29
CA ARG A 122 13.79 0.75 0.64
C ARG A 122 13.50 -0.55 -0.11
N TRP A 123 12.80 -1.47 0.54
CA TRP A 123 12.44 -2.78 0.03
C TRP A 123 11.48 -2.71 -1.16
N ALA A 124 10.50 -1.82 -1.13
CA ALA A 124 9.48 -1.76 -2.16
C ALA A 124 10.01 -1.17 -3.48
N HIS A 125 9.73 -1.86 -4.57
CA HIS A 125 9.89 -1.33 -5.92
C HIS A 125 8.66 -0.51 -6.34
N ILE A 126 7.46 -0.99 -6.01
CA ILE A 126 6.19 -0.29 -6.21
C ILE A 126 5.36 -0.38 -4.94
N LEU A 127 4.72 0.74 -4.56
CA LEU A 127 3.66 0.77 -3.55
C LEU A 127 2.30 0.89 -4.24
N VAL A 128 1.37 0.02 -3.88
CA VAL A 128 -0.02 0.09 -4.34
C VAL A 128 -0.94 0.33 -3.15
N ILE A 129 -1.73 1.40 -3.15
CA ILE A 129 -2.74 1.68 -2.13
C ILE A 129 -4.14 1.40 -2.71
N ALA A 130 -4.68 0.21 -2.44
CA ALA A 130 -5.94 -0.25 -3.01
C ALA A 130 -6.76 -1.01 -1.94
N PRO A 131 -7.69 -0.35 -1.23
CA PRO A 131 -8.21 1.00 -1.49
C PRO A 131 -7.44 2.15 -0.84
N LEU A 132 -7.46 3.30 -1.52
CA LEU A 132 -7.17 4.62 -0.96
C LEU A 132 -8.48 5.32 -0.50
N SER A 133 -8.68 5.43 0.80
CA SER A 133 -9.81 6.13 1.41
C SER A 133 -9.62 7.65 1.31
N ALA A 134 -10.71 8.41 1.33
CA ALA A 134 -10.67 9.87 1.34
C ALA A 134 -9.80 10.43 2.50
N ASN A 135 -9.85 9.79 3.68
CA ASN A 135 -9.07 10.22 4.84
C ASN A 135 -7.56 10.03 4.61
N THR A 136 -7.13 8.86 4.13
CA THR A 136 -5.72 8.63 3.82
C THR A 136 -5.26 9.52 2.66
N MET A 137 -6.10 9.75 1.65
CA MET A 137 -5.79 10.70 0.56
C MET A 137 -5.60 12.12 1.08
N ALA A 138 -6.45 12.57 2.00
CA ALA A 138 -6.32 13.88 2.64
C ALA A 138 -5.05 13.99 3.47
N LYS A 139 -4.67 12.92 4.19
CA LYS A 139 -3.40 12.87 4.92
C LYS A 139 -2.19 12.97 3.98
N ILE A 140 -2.19 12.17 2.92
CA ILE A 140 -1.11 12.13 1.92
C ILE A 140 -0.94 13.51 1.26
N THR A 141 -2.02 14.08 0.73
CA THR A 141 -2.00 15.40 0.07
C THR A 141 -1.70 16.56 1.04
N GLY A 142 -2.04 16.40 2.32
CA GLY A 142 -1.69 17.35 3.38
C GLY A 142 -0.30 17.14 4.00
N GLY A 143 0.46 16.13 3.56
CA GLY A 143 1.81 15.84 4.07
C GLY A 143 1.86 15.23 5.48
N PHE A 144 0.75 14.67 5.98
CA PHE A 144 0.71 13.98 7.26
C PHE A 144 1.39 12.60 7.17
N CYS A 145 2.09 12.22 8.25
CA CYS A 145 2.79 10.95 8.41
C CYS A 145 2.60 10.43 9.85
N ASP A 146 1.35 10.08 10.20
CA ASP A 146 0.93 9.78 11.57
C ASP A 146 0.60 8.30 11.80
N ASN A 147 0.87 7.45 10.80
CA ASN A 147 0.73 6.01 10.84
C ASN A 147 1.70 5.35 9.87
N LEU A 148 1.87 4.03 9.94
CA LEU A 148 2.90 3.32 9.17
C LEU A 148 2.79 3.62 7.66
N LEU A 149 1.58 3.50 7.11
CA LEU A 149 1.34 3.74 5.68
C LEU A 149 1.71 5.17 5.25
N THR A 150 1.23 6.18 5.97
CA THR A 150 1.48 7.58 5.61
C THR A 150 2.93 7.99 5.83
N SER A 151 3.62 7.39 6.81
CA SER A 151 5.07 7.52 6.98
C SER A 151 5.85 6.94 5.82
N VAL A 152 5.47 5.76 5.30
CA VAL A 152 6.08 5.20 4.08
C VAL A 152 5.88 6.14 2.89
N VAL A 153 4.66 6.61 2.66
CA VAL A 153 4.36 7.54 1.54
C VAL A 153 5.15 8.84 1.67
N ARG A 154 5.24 9.41 2.87
CA ARG A 154 5.96 10.67 3.08
C ARG A 154 7.48 10.54 2.89
N ALA A 155 8.01 9.36 3.19
CA ALA A 155 9.42 9.01 3.03
C ALA A 155 9.75 8.41 1.66
N TRP A 156 8.78 8.31 0.74
CA TRP A 156 8.95 7.70 -0.57
C TRP A 156 10.08 8.37 -1.36
N ASP A 157 10.89 7.57 -2.06
CA ASP A 157 11.93 8.11 -2.93
C ASP A 157 11.29 8.51 -4.26
N THR A 158 10.98 9.79 -4.39
CA THR A 158 10.37 10.36 -5.60
C THR A 158 11.41 10.70 -6.66
N THR A 159 12.70 10.56 -6.36
CA THR A 159 13.81 11.02 -7.21
C THR A 159 14.67 9.89 -7.75
N GLY A 160 14.62 8.71 -7.12
CA GLY A 160 15.54 7.60 -7.40
C GLY A 160 16.96 7.80 -6.82
N GLU A 161 17.23 8.94 -6.20
CA GLU A 161 18.57 9.28 -5.68
C GLU A 161 18.86 8.67 -4.31
N LEU A 162 17.83 8.30 -3.53
CA LEU A 162 18.00 7.86 -2.14
C LEU A 162 18.24 6.36 -2.03
N ASP A 163 17.57 5.58 -2.87
CA ASP A 163 17.70 4.12 -2.94
C ASP A 163 18.21 3.69 -4.32
N PRO A 164 19.51 3.90 -4.63
CA PRO A 164 20.05 3.49 -5.92
C PRO A 164 19.89 1.97 -6.08
N PRO A 165 19.51 1.49 -7.28
CA PRO A 165 19.40 0.06 -7.56
C PRO A 165 20.75 -0.65 -7.37
N ALA A 166 20.68 -1.95 -7.11
CA ALA A 166 21.87 -2.74 -6.76
C ALA A 166 22.85 -2.88 -7.94
N ASP A 167 22.35 -2.83 -9.18
CA ASP A 167 23.13 -2.85 -10.41
C ASP A 167 22.56 -1.91 -11.50
N GLU A 168 23.36 -1.65 -12.53
CA GLU A 168 22.99 -0.75 -13.65
C GLU A 168 21.86 -1.32 -14.52
N GLU A 169 21.63 -2.64 -14.53
CA GLU A 169 20.55 -3.27 -15.30
C GLU A 169 19.19 -3.06 -14.61
N GLU A 170 19.12 -3.17 -13.28
CA GLU A 170 17.95 -2.79 -12.47
C GLU A 170 17.65 -1.29 -12.57
N ARG A 171 18.68 -0.46 -12.76
CA ARG A 171 18.54 1.00 -12.91
C ARG A 171 17.66 1.40 -14.08
N VAL A 172 17.73 0.66 -15.18
CA VAL A 172 16.88 0.88 -16.36
C VAL A 172 15.40 0.60 -16.06
N PHE A 173 15.10 -0.28 -15.08
CA PHE A 173 13.73 -0.67 -14.73
C PHE A 173 13.13 0.13 -13.57
N TRP A 174 13.97 0.66 -12.68
CA TRP A 174 13.55 1.24 -11.39
C TRP A 174 14.00 2.68 -11.14
N ASP A 175 14.44 3.40 -12.18
CA ASP A 175 15.04 4.74 -12.03
C ASP A 175 14.18 5.72 -11.21
N GLN A 176 12.85 5.50 -11.17
CA GLN A 176 11.95 6.20 -10.24
C GLN A 176 10.88 5.27 -9.66
N LYS A 177 10.86 5.11 -8.33
CA LYS A 177 9.84 4.33 -7.61
C LYS A 177 8.47 5.01 -7.68
N ARG A 178 7.41 4.21 -7.86
CA ARG A 178 6.04 4.74 -8.09
C ARG A 178 5.05 4.31 -7.02
N ILE A 179 4.08 5.17 -6.76
CA ILE A 179 2.90 4.87 -5.94
C ILE A 179 1.67 4.79 -6.84
N ILE A 180 1.03 3.64 -6.87
CA ILE A 180 -0.24 3.44 -7.55
C ILE A 180 -1.35 3.50 -6.52
N VAL A 181 -2.43 4.23 -6.78
CA VAL A 181 -3.55 4.34 -5.84
C VAL A 181 -4.87 4.04 -6.52
N ALA A 182 -5.76 3.34 -5.82
CA ALA A 182 -7.13 3.11 -6.25
C ALA A 182 -8.08 3.75 -5.23
N PRO A 183 -8.52 5.01 -5.44
CA PRO A 183 -9.45 5.67 -4.55
C PRO A 183 -10.76 4.88 -4.42
N ALA A 184 -11.32 4.83 -3.20
CA ALA A 184 -12.58 4.14 -2.94
C ALA A 184 -13.35 4.80 -1.80
N MET A 185 -14.49 5.41 -2.13
CA MET A 185 -15.30 6.16 -1.17
C MET A 185 -16.75 6.29 -1.63
N ASN A 186 -17.64 6.76 -0.76
CA ASN A 186 -19.00 7.08 -1.17
C ASN A 186 -19.01 8.20 -2.23
N THR A 187 -19.98 8.20 -3.13
CA THR A 187 -20.13 9.21 -4.20
C THR A 187 -20.20 10.66 -3.69
N ALA A 188 -20.85 10.92 -2.56
CA ALA A 188 -20.85 12.26 -1.99
C ALA A 188 -19.44 12.71 -1.58
N MET A 189 -18.60 11.79 -1.11
CA MET A 189 -17.19 12.06 -0.80
C MET A 189 -16.36 12.24 -2.07
N TRP A 190 -16.61 11.43 -3.10
CA TRP A 190 -15.91 11.53 -4.39
C TRP A 190 -16.19 12.86 -5.10
N ARG A 191 -17.45 13.28 -5.12
CA ARG A 191 -17.89 14.56 -5.71
C ARG A 191 -17.54 15.78 -4.85
N HIS A 192 -17.01 15.58 -3.65
CA HIS A 192 -16.69 16.67 -2.75
C HIS A 192 -15.57 17.55 -3.32
N PRO A 193 -15.66 18.91 -3.22
CA PRO A 193 -14.63 19.81 -3.77
C PRO A 193 -13.21 19.54 -3.23
N ILE A 194 -13.09 19.14 -1.96
CA ILE A 194 -11.80 18.76 -1.36
C ILE A 194 -11.21 17.55 -2.09
N THR A 195 -11.99 16.49 -2.32
CA THR A 195 -11.54 15.31 -3.06
C THR A 195 -11.12 15.70 -4.48
N LYS A 196 -11.88 16.57 -5.15
CA LYS A 196 -11.51 17.08 -6.48
C LYS A 196 -10.14 17.76 -6.49
N SER A 197 -9.86 18.62 -5.50
CA SER A 197 -8.55 19.28 -5.38
C SER A 197 -7.43 18.28 -5.08
N GLN A 198 -7.68 17.31 -4.21
CA GLN A 198 -6.69 16.29 -3.84
C GLN A 198 -6.35 15.35 -5.01
N ILE A 199 -7.35 14.92 -5.76
CA ILE A 199 -7.14 14.13 -6.99
C ILE A 199 -6.36 14.92 -8.02
N LYS A 200 -6.63 16.23 -8.16
CA LYS A 200 -5.82 17.09 -9.04
C LYS A 200 -4.35 17.09 -8.63
N ILE A 201 -4.03 17.18 -7.34
CA ILE A 201 -2.64 17.07 -6.86
C ILE A 201 -2.04 15.73 -7.29
N LEU A 202 -2.71 14.61 -6.97
CA LEU A 202 -2.19 13.27 -7.28
C LEU A 202 -2.01 13.02 -8.79
N GLU A 203 -2.88 13.57 -9.64
CA GLU A 203 -2.85 13.32 -11.09
C GLU A 203 -2.08 14.35 -11.91
N LYS A 204 -1.99 15.60 -11.44
CA LYS A 204 -1.43 16.71 -12.23
C LYS A 204 -0.16 17.28 -11.66
N GLU A 205 0.00 17.26 -10.34
CA GLU A 205 1.22 17.76 -9.69
C GLU A 205 2.18 16.62 -9.41
N TRP A 206 1.68 15.46 -9.01
CA TRP A 206 2.50 14.28 -8.70
C TRP A 206 2.30 13.14 -9.70
N GLY A 207 1.41 13.32 -10.67
CA GLY A 207 0.98 12.26 -11.57
C GLY A 207 2.01 11.92 -12.63
N ILE A 208 2.10 10.64 -12.96
CA ILE A 208 2.91 10.15 -14.07
C ILE A 208 2.08 10.20 -15.35
N GLY A 209 2.69 10.63 -16.46
CA GLY A 209 2.00 10.67 -17.75
C GLY A 209 1.52 9.29 -18.24
N PRO A 210 0.56 9.26 -19.19
CA PRO A 210 -0.25 8.09 -19.54
C PRO A 210 0.56 6.87 -20.04
N ASP A 211 1.70 7.09 -20.69
CA ASP A 211 2.52 6.02 -21.27
C ASP A 211 3.83 5.76 -20.51
N GLY A 212 4.13 6.55 -19.46
CA GLY A 212 5.45 6.56 -18.85
C GLY A 212 6.57 7.02 -19.81
N ASP A 213 6.20 7.72 -20.88
CA ASP A 213 7.08 8.25 -21.94
C ASP A 213 7.26 9.77 -21.78
N ASP A 214 8.49 10.24 -21.96
CA ASP A 214 9.05 11.55 -21.61
C ASP A 214 8.66 12.65 -22.61
N GLY A 215 7.36 12.84 -22.87
CA GLY A 215 6.86 13.82 -23.84
C GLY A 215 7.16 15.29 -23.47
N GLU A 216 7.51 16.10 -24.47
CA GLU A 216 8.06 17.48 -24.31
C GLU A 216 7.15 18.55 -23.66
N ASP A 217 5.92 18.23 -23.25
CA ASP A 217 4.90 19.22 -22.79
C ASP A 217 4.49 19.11 -21.31
N TYR A 218 5.07 18.18 -20.54
CA TYR A 218 4.86 18.06 -19.09
C TYR A 218 6.21 17.94 -18.36
N ASP A 219 6.37 18.54 -17.18
CA ASP A 219 7.52 18.25 -16.30
C ASP A 219 7.35 16.81 -15.77
N TYR A 220 7.99 15.83 -16.42
CA TYR A 220 7.76 14.38 -16.29
C TYR A 220 8.36 13.71 -15.04
N ASP A 221 8.49 14.41 -13.91
CA ASP A 221 9.07 13.86 -12.66
C ASP A 221 8.00 13.32 -11.68
N GLY A 222 6.83 12.93 -12.18
CA GLY A 222 5.73 12.41 -11.38
C GLY A 222 6.03 11.05 -10.74
N TRP A 223 5.36 10.72 -9.63
CA TRP A 223 5.56 9.47 -8.88
C TRP A 223 4.25 8.81 -8.45
N PHE A 224 3.09 9.35 -8.84
CA PHE A 224 1.76 8.79 -8.61
C PHE A 224 1.08 8.31 -9.88
N GLU A 225 0.41 7.16 -9.79
CA GLU A 225 -0.53 6.66 -10.80
C GLU A 225 -1.90 6.47 -10.13
N VAL A 226 -2.92 7.21 -10.60
CA VAL A 226 -4.27 7.17 -10.01
C VAL A 226 -5.17 6.30 -10.87
N LEU A 227 -5.59 5.16 -10.32
CA LEU A 227 -6.60 4.27 -10.89
C LEU A 227 -7.98 4.78 -10.49
N ARG A 228 -8.61 5.56 -11.39
CA ARG A 228 -9.87 6.23 -11.07
C ARG A 228 -10.99 5.25 -10.67
N PRO A 229 -11.85 5.65 -9.72
CA PRO A 229 -13.08 4.94 -9.41
C PRO A 229 -13.95 4.66 -10.63
N GLN A 230 -14.77 3.62 -10.53
CA GLN A 230 -15.76 3.24 -11.53
C GLN A 230 -17.18 3.57 -11.06
N GLU A 231 -18.08 3.75 -12.01
CA GLU A 231 -19.51 3.83 -11.73
C GLU A 231 -20.05 2.42 -11.40
N LYS A 232 -20.66 2.28 -10.22
CA LYS A 232 -21.33 1.05 -9.78
C LYS A 232 -22.65 1.39 -9.11
N GLU A 233 -23.62 0.50 -9.24
CA GLU A 233 -24.86 0.58 -8.49
C GLU A 233 -24.55 0.38 -6.99
N LEU A 234 -24.95 1.36 -6.18
CA LEU A 234 -24.74 1.38 -4.73
C LEU A 234 -25.83 0.56 -4.04
N ALA A 235 -25.56 0.15 -2.79
CA ALA A 235 -26.52 -0.58 -1.97
C ALA A 235 -27.85 0.19 -1.71
N CYS A 236 -27.89 1.49 -1.96
CA CYS A 236 -29.08 2.33 -1.89
C CYS A 236 -29.89 2.44 -3.20
N GLY A 237 -29.42 1.83 -4.30
CA GLY A 237 -30.05 1.89 -5.63
C GLY A 237 -29.59 3.05 -6.53
N ASP A 238 -28.70 3.92 -6.03
CA ASP A 238 -28.10 4.99 -6.84
C ASP A 238 -26.90 4.48 -7.65
N ILE A 239 -26.65 5.05 -8.83
CA ILE A 239 -25.37 4.85 -9.53
C ILE A 239 -24.33 5.77 -8.89
N GLY A 240 -23.33 5.17 -8.25
CA GLY A 240 -22.25 5.86 -7.59
C GLY A 240 -20.92 5.73 -8.33
N ASP A 241 -20.30 6.86 -8.61
CA ASP A 241 -18.99 7.04 -9.25
C ASP A 241 -17.79 6.98 -8.27
N GLY A 242 -18.00 6.57 -7.01
CA GLY A 242 -16.94 6.52 -5.99
C GLY A 242 -16.37 5.12 -5.71
N ALA A 243 -16.89 4.09 -6.37
CA ALA A 243 -16.47 2.71 -6.13
C ALA A 243 -15.05 2.48 -6.65
N MET A 244 -14.22 1.76 -5.89
CA MET A 244 -12.88 1.38 -6.34
C MET A 244 -12.93 0.78 -7.74
N ILE A 245 -11.95 1.07 -8.59
CA ILE A 245 -11.70 0.34 -9.84
C ILE A 245 -11.72 -1.17 -9.58
N ASP A 246 -12.06 -1.99 -10.59
CA ASP A 246 -12.19 -3.42 -10.31
C ASP A 246 -10.85 -3.98 -9.83
N TRP A 247 -10.89 -4.86 -8.83
CA TRP A 247 -9.66 -5.39 -8.25
C TRP A 247 -8.84 -6.17 -9.29
N LYS A 248 -9.50 -6.69 -10.34
CA LYS A 248 -8.83 -7.31 -11.48
C LYS A 248 -7.99 -6.31 -12.27
N GLU A 249 -8.51 -5.10 -12.51
CA GLU A 249 -7.77 -4.03 -13.18
C GLU A 249 -6.58 -3.58 -12.33
N VAL A 250 -6.71 -3.53 -11.00
CA VAL A 250 -5.57 -3.29 -10.09
C VAL A 250 -4.49 -4.36 -10.30
N VAL A 251 -4.87 -5.63 -10.39
CA VAL A 251 -3.93 -6.74 -10.66
C VAL A 251 -3.29 -6.60 -12.03
N GLU A 252 -4.05 -6.28 -13.07
CA GLU A 252 -3.52 -6.07 -14.42
C GLU A 252 -2.48 -4.94 -14.47
N VAL A 253 -2.75 -3.83 -13.78
CA VAL A 253 -1.79 -2.73 -13.64
C VAL A 253 -0.53 -3.20 -12.91
N ILE A 254 -0.66 -3.92 -11.79
CA ILE A 254 0.49 -4.47 -11.06
C ILE A 254 1.33 -5.36 -11.98
N VAL A 255 0.71 -6.32 -12.65
CA VAL A 255 1.37 -7.26 -13.57
C VAL A 255 2.09 -6.50 -14.68
N LYS A 256 1.43 -5.52 -15.30
CA LYS A 256 2.02 -4.68 -16.35
C LYS A 256 3.24 -3.90 -15.84
N ARG A 257 3.13 -3.23 -14.69
CA ARG A 257 4.20 -2.36 -14.16
C ARG A 257 5.41 -3.14 -13.66
N PHE A 258 5.19 -4.36 -13.20
CA PHE A 258 6.26 -5.27 -12.81
C PHE A 258 6.79 -6.15 -13.95
N TYR A 259 6.20 -6.09 -15.14
CA TYR A 259 6.47 -6.99 -16.27
C TYR A 259 6.42 -8.48 -15.85
N LEU A 260 5.39 -8.84 -15.08
CA LEU A 260 5.24 -10.21 -14.58
C LEU A 260 4.72 -11.12 -15.68
N GLU A 261 5.35 -12.28 -15.82
CA GLU A 261 4.92 -13.34 -16.73
C GLU A 261 4.38 -14.51 -15.91
N LEU A 262 3.34 -15.16 -16.44
CA LEU A 262 2.91 -16.44 -15.90
C LEU A 262 3.97 -17.50 -16.23
N PRO A 263 4.22 -18.47 -15.33
CA PRO A 263 5.17 -19.54 -15.55
C PRO A 263 4.80 -20.48 -16.71
#